data_AF-A0A1H7RGZ3-F1
#
_entry.id   AF-A0A1H7RGZ3-F1
#
_cell.length_a   1.000
_cell.length_b   1.000
_cell.length_c   1.000
_cell.angle_alpha   90.00
_cell.angle_beta   90.00
_cell.angle_gamma   90.00
#
_symmetry.space_group_name_H-M   'P 1'
#
loop_
_entity.id
_entity.type
_entity.pdbx_description
1 polymer ?
#
loop_
_entity_poly.entity_id
_entity_poly.type
_entity_poly.pdbx_seq_one_letter_code
_entity_poly.pdbx_strand_id
1 'polypeptide(L)'
;MKRTMRWAAFFLIILTTVTQIACGRSKTGAEEVTASESAETTESNMSPAYSKAIEDRRAEYEKTGEYQKVTYAIYTWTGSPIGIERIQEAMNKILRKKLCLEIELLAMDFSSYGQDVHLKLTNNDEQIDWFGGNVIGYTLCVNNGFCYDLNENDLLYTYGPGIEELIPEKYQEACKYAGHLYGIPPVKDYAITTAAIVIGKEYLDAIDYEYEEDENQEVQSTWDEIEKIYEKLHKEFPDKYVFAVSGNHFAQGSIVDNIGNDWFGVLLDPTKDRKVTNLMESDEWMDMVQRMHRWNQMGFISPDALSDKSSSSARIKSGDYMSMLAPSKPGYKSQISGECGREMIVFRLGQNIIKSTGITSVITCLNQASPDPIAAVQLMNELYTDPQLSTLLVWGEEGIDYVTKPDGSIDFPEGVNIQNAEWYHTMNWEMPNQYICPYWAGDSQDLGSKIMEFNANAETSIALGFTFDNSQYTAEYAALQNIYDEYSNQLLYGFLDPVSGTAEFNEKLKQAGLDEYIAEKQRQFDLWLAENDKNH
;
A
#
# COMPACT_ATOMS: atom_id res chain seq x y z
N MET A 1 -28.63 14.08 -68.52
CA MET A 1 -27.77 15.12 -69.12
C MET A 1 -26.34 14.87 -68.65
N LYS A 2 -25.41 14.76 -69.61
CA LYS A 2 -23.94 14.73 -69.44
C LYS A 2 -23.52 15.93 -68.54
N ARG A 3 -22.47 15.92 -67.71
CA ARG A 3 -21.08 15.58 -68.01
C ARG A 3 -20.25 15.69 -66.72
N THR A 4 -19.37 14.73 -66.54
CA THR A 4 -18.16 14.69 -65.70
C THR A 4 -17.15 15.79 -66.06
N MET A 5 -16.32 16.25 -65.11
CA MET A 5 -14.88 16.46 -65.37
C MET A 5 -14.03 16.52 -64.09
N ARG A 6 -13.12 15.54 -64.00
CA ARG A 6 -11.90 15.49 -63.16
C ARG A 6 -10.80 16.35 -63.81
N TRP A 7 -9.89 16.92 -63.00
CA TRP A 7 -8.44 17.12 -63.24
C TRP A 7 -7.82 17.35 -61.84
N ALA A 8 -6.99 16.48 -61.23
CA ALA A 8 -5.65 15.96 -61.57
C ALA A 8 -4.48 16.93 -61.28
N ALA A 9 -3.75 16.61 -60.20
CA ALA A 9 -2.29 16.69 -59.94
C ALA A 9 -1.52 18.02 -60.14
N PHE A 10 -0.68 18.40 -59.17
CA PHE A 10 0.79 18.31 -59.28
C PHE A 10 1.54 18.62 -57.96
N PHE A 11 2.65 17.92 -57.79
CA PHE A 11 3.71 17.97 -56.77
C PHE A 11 4.29 19.36 -56.49
N LEU A 12 4.75 19.61 -55.25
CA LEU A 12 6.14 20.04 -55.02
C LEU A 12 6.63 19.74 -53.59
N ILE A 13 7.69 18.92 -53.53
CA ILE A 13 8.56 18.71 -52.38
C ILE A 13 9.50 19.91 -52.27
N ILE A 14 9.64 20.50 -51.08
CA ILE A 14 10.82 21.30 -50.71
C ILE A 14 11.32 20.77 -49.37
N LEU A 15 12.45 20.05 -49.44
CA LEU A 15 13.37 19.86 -48.32
C LEU A 15 14.01 21.20 -47.99
N THR A 16 13.97 21.60 -46.72
CA THR A 16 15.03 22.43 -46.14
C THR A 16 15.32 21.94 -44.72
N THR A 17 16.44 21.25 -44.59
CA THR A 17 17.16 21.01 -43.34
C THR A 17 17.73 22.33 -42.81
N VAL A 18 17.41 22.70 -41.58
CA VAL A 18 18.23 23.60 -40.76
C VAL A 18 18.31 23.02 -39.35
N THR A 19 19.46 22.45 -39.03
CA THR A 19 19.92 22.23 -37.65
C THR A 19 20.29 23.58 -37.02
N GLN A 20 19.87 23.83 -35.77
CA GLN A 20 20.68 24.46 -34.71
C GLN A 20 20.00 24.31 -33.33
N ILE A 21 20.85 24.07 -32.35
CA ILE A 21 20.62 23.88 -30.91
C ILE A 21 20.44 25.24 -30.22
N ALA A 22 19.51 25.38 -29.26
CA ALA A 22 19.72 26.02 -27.95
C ALA A 22 18.41 26.26 -27.16
N CYS A 23 18.52 26.11 -25.84
CA CYS A 23 17.53 26.19 -24.75
C CYS A 23 16.56 27.39 -24.72
N GLY A 24 15.39 27.18 -24.11
CA GLY A 24 14.56 28.28 -23.57
C GLY A 24 13.18 27.88 -23.06
N ARG A 25 13.00 27.85 -21.74
CA ARG A 25 11.74 27.64 -20.97
C ARG A 25 10.65 28.67 -21.30
N SER A 26 9.39 28.20 -21.44
CA SER A 26 8.20 28.56 -20.64
C SER A 26 6.87 28.83 -21.40
N LYS A 27 5.82 28.16 -20.88
CA LYS A 27 4.38 28.50 -20.76
C LYS A 27 3.35 28.18 -21.87
N THR A 28 2.53 27.17 -21.51
CA THR A 28 1.04 27.07 -21.52
C THR A 28 0.25 27.14 -22.83
N GLY A 29 -0.44 26.04 -23.12
CA GLY A 29 -1.66 25.95 -23.92
C GLY A 29 -2.25 24.53 -23.77
N ALA A 30 -3.45 24.43 -23.22
CA ALA A 30 -4.19 23.18 -23.07
C ALA A 30 -4.89 22.81 -24.39
N GLU A 31 -4.75 21.55 -24.83
CA GLU A 31 -5.57 20.93 -25.87
C GLU A 31 -5.92 19.48 -25.45
N GLU A 32 -7.16 19.11 -25.74
CA GLU A 32 -7.83 17.84 -25.41
C GLU A 32 -7.09 16.62 -25.97
N VAL A 33 -6.84 15.63 -25.11
CA VAL A 33 -6.32 14.32 -25.52
C VAL A 33 -7.49 13.37 -25.71
N THR A 34 -7.83 13.10 -26.98
CA THR A 34 -8.72 11.99 -27.36
C THR A 34 -8.02 10.65 -27.15
N ALA A 35 -8.66 9.78 -26.37
CA ALA A 35 -8.23 8.41 -26.09
C ALA A 35 -8.26 7.53 -27.35
N SER A 36 -7.07 7.15 -27.85
CA SER A 36 -6.87 6.06 -28.83
C SER A 36 -5.37 5.94 -29.17
N GLU A 37 -4.51 5.66 -28.18
CA GLU A 37 -3.13 5.18 -28.38
C GLU A 37 -2.52 4.85 -27.00
N SER A 38 -2.70 3.62 -26.52
CA SER A 38 -2.17 3.17 -25.21
C SER A 38 -1.60 1.77 -25.28
N ALA A 39 -0.75 1.51 -26.28
CA ALA A 39 0.01 0.26 -26.37
C ALA A 39 1.47 0.43 -26.89
N GLU A 40 1.93 1.63 -27.21
CA GLU A 40 3.27 1.84 -27.82
C GLU A 40 4.32 2.50 -26.89
N THR A 41 3.98 2.84 -25.64
CA THR A 41 4.85 3.72 -24.82
C THR A 41 5.94 3.03 -23.98
N THR A 42 6.11 1.69 -23.98
CA THR A 42 7.07 1.03 -23.06
C THR A 42 8.25 0.30 -23.69
N GLU A 43 8.27 0.01 -25.00
CA GLU A 43 9.43 -0.65 -25.61
C GLU A 43 10.61 0.31 -25.88
N SER A 44 10.38 1.62 -26.04
CA SER A 44 11.40 2.56 -26.51
C SER A 44 12.44 2.98 -25.47
N ASN A 45 12.27 2.62 -24.19
CA ASN A 45 13.17 3.00 -23.09
C ASN A 45 14.03 1.84 -22.54
N MET A 46 13.92 0.64 -23.10
CA MET A 46 14.68 -0.52 -22.61
C MET A 46 16.15 -0.49 -23.05
N SER A 47 17.06 -0.68 -22.09
CA SER A 47 18.49 -0.69 -22.37
C SER A 47 18.92 -1.92 -23.20
N PRO A 48 20.06 -1.87 -23.93
CA PRO A 48 20.62 -3.07 -24.57
C PRO A 48 20.89 -4.21 -23.59
N ALA A 49 21.26 -3.90 -22.34
CA ALA A 49 21.47 -4.89 -21.28
C ALA A 49 20.16 -5.59 -20.88
N TYR A 50 19.05 -4.84 -20.78
CA TYR A 50 17.71 -5.38 -20.55
C TYR A 50 17.36 -6.46 -21.58
N SER A 51 17.50 -6.13 -22.86
CA SER A 51 17.19 -7.05 -23.97
C SER A 51 18.14 -8.24 -23.99
N LYS A 52 19.43 -8.01 -23.69
CA LYS A 52 20.44 -9.06 -23.66
C LYS A 52 20.14 -10.13 -22.60
N ALA A 53 19.68 -9.72 -21.42
CA ALA A 53 19.29 -10.66 -20.36
C ALA A 53 18.14 -11.60 -20.79
N ILE A 54 17.18 -11.10 -21.58
CA ILE A 54 16.09 -11.91 -22.14
C ILE A 54 16.62 -12.91 -23.18
N GLU A 55 17.53 -12.48 -24.04
CA GLU A 55 18.17 -13.37 -25.02
C GLU A 55 18.97 -14.49 -24.35
N ASP A 56 19.71 -14.17 -23.29
CA ASP A 56 20.50 -15.15 -22.55
C ASP A 56 19.59 -16.19 -21.85
N ARG A 57 18.48 -15.74 -21.24
CA ARG A 57 17.46 -16.65 -20.68
C ARG A 57 16.80 -17.51 -21.76
N ARG A 58 16.54 -16.97 -22.94
CA ARG A 58 16.01 -17.73 -24.09
C ARG A 58 17.00 -18.78 -24.57
N ALA A 59 18.27 -18.43 -24.68
CA ALA A 59 19.33 -19.37 -25.05
C ALA A 59 19.50 -20.49 -24.01
N GLU A 60 19.28 -20.20 -22.73
CA GLU A 60 19.30 -21.23 -21.68
C GLU A 60 18.07 -22.15 -21.77
N TYR A 61 16.87 -21.58 -21.94
CA TYR A 61 15.65 -22.36 -22.18
C TYR A 61 15.78 -23.29 -23.39
N GLU A 62 16.41 -22.85 -24.49
CA GLU A 62 16.65 -23.69 -25.66
C GLU A 62 17.57 -24.90 -25.36
N LYS A 63 18.42 -24.83 -24.33
CA LYS A 63 19.28 -25.93 -23.90
C LYS A 63 18.61 -26.85 -22.89
N THR A 64 17.90 -26.28 -21.91
CA THR A 64 17.39 -27.01 -20.74
C THR A 64 15.93 -27.43 -20.90
N GLY A 65 15.15 -26.66 -21.68
CA GLY A 65 13.69 -26.77 -21.72
C GLY A 65 12.99 -26.17 -20.50
N GLU A 66 13.74 -25.53 -19.60
CA GLU A 66 13.25 -25.00 -18.32
C GLU A 66 13.29 -23.47 -18.34
N TYR A 67 12.19 -22.83 -17.95
CA TYR A 67 12.14 -21.38 -17.79
C TYR A 67 12.77 -20.96 -16.45
N GLN A 68 13.45 -19.81 -16.44
CA GLN A 68 13.81 -19.14 -15.19
C GLN A 68 12.51 -18.84 -14.42
N LYS A 69 12.50 -19.16 -13.12
CA LYS A 69 11.36 -18.88 -12.24
C LYS A 69 11.65 -17.72 -11.31
N VAL A 70 10.65 -16.90 -11.08
CA VAL A 70 10.64 -15.83 -10.07
C VAL A 70 9.43 -16.01 -9.18
N THR A 71 9.64 -16.12 -7.87
CA THR A 71 8.57 -16.32 -6.88
C THR A 71 8.21 -15.01 -6.21
N TYR A 72 6.93 -14.64 -6.30
CA TYR A 72 6.38 -13.45 -5.67
C TYR A 72 5.40 -13.83 -4.56
N ALA A 73 5.79 -13.57 -3.31
CA ALA A 73 4.93 -13.76 -2.15
C ALA A 73 3.97 -12.58 -2.00
N ILE A 74 2.67 -12.88 -1.93
CA ILE A 74 1.57 -11.92 -1.75
C ILE A 74 0.69 -12.34 -0.57
N TYR A 75 -0.05 -11.41 0.02
CA TYR A 75 -0.96 -11.72 1.13
C TYR A 75 -2.41 -11.38 0.79
N THR A 76 -3.31 -12.22 1.28
CA THR A 76 -4.76 -12.07 1.06
C THR A 76 -5.51 -12.08 2.39
N TRP A 77 -6.79 -11.70 2.39
CA TRP A 77 -7.64 -11.80 3.58
C TRP A 77 -8.22 -13.20 3.85
N THR A 78 -8.06 -14.15 2.92
CA THR A 78 -8.78 -15.44 2.96
C THR A 78 -7.88 -16.65 2.65
N GLY A 79 -6.57 -16.46 2.63
CA GLY A 79 -5.61 -17.48 2.18
C GLY A 79 -5.51 -17.60 0.66
N SER A 80 -4.90 -18.70 0.20
CA SER A 80 -4.63 -18.92 -1.22
C SER A 80 -5.92 -18.97 -2.06
N PRO A 81 -6.08 -18.09 -3.07
CA PRO A 81 -7.26 -18.09 -3.93
C PRO A 81 -7.39 -19.39 -4.74
N ILE A 82 -8.63 -19.85 -4.95
CA ILE A 82 -8.92 -21.07 -5.73
C ILE A 82 -8.37 -20.95 -7.16
N GLY A 83 -8.47 -19.76 -7.75
CA GLY A 83 -8.06 -19.49 -9.13
C GLY A 83 -6.56 -19.29 -9.34
N ILE A 84 -5.71 -19.40 -8.30
CA ILE A 84 -4.30 -19.00 -8.37
C ILE A 84 -3.51 -19.69 -9.49
N GLU A 85 -3.66 -21.01 -9.66
CA GLU A 85 -2.94 -21.76 -10.71
C GLU A 85 -3.35 -21.30 -12.12
N ARG A 86 -4.64 -20.98 -12.31
CA ARG A 86 -5.17 -20.50 -13.58
C ARG A 86 -4.62 -19.11 -13.92
N ILE A 87 -4.67 -18.18 -12.96
CA ILE A 87 -4.15 -16.82 -13.15
C ILE A 87 -2.64 -16.84 -13.36
N GLN A 88 -1.91 -17.62 -12.57
CA GLN A 88 -0.47 -17.81 -12.76
C GLN A 88 -0.14 -18.31 -14.17
N GLU A 89 -0.85 -19.32 -14.68
CA GLU A 89 -0.63 -19.80 -16.04
C GLU A 89 -1.01 -18.77 -17.11
N ALA A 90 -2.07 -17.98 -16.90
CA ALA A 90 -2.43 -16.88 -17.79
C ALA A 90 -1.31 -15.83 -17.88
N MET A 91 -0.73 -15.44 -16.73
CA MET A 91 0.44 -14.55 -16.67
C MET A 91 1.66 -15.19 -17.33
N ASN A 92 1.93 -16.47 -17.05
CA ASN A 92 3.08 -17.20 -17.62
C ASN A 92 3.02 -17.30 -19.15
N LYS A 93 1.85 -17.41 -19.76
CA LYS A 93 1.73 -17.36 -21.24
C LYS A 93 2.22 -16.03 -21.83
N ILE A 94 2.07 -14.92 -21.12
CA ILE A 94 2.57 -13.61 -21.52
C ILE A 94 4.07 -13.52 -21.23
N LEU A 95 4.48 -13.87 -20.00
CA LEU A 95 5.86 -13.75 -19.53
C LEU A 95 6.85 -14.65 -20.29
N ARG A 96 6.46 -15.87 -20.66
CA ARG A 96 7.28 -16.76 -21.51
C ARG A 96 7.60 -16.13 -22.86
N LYS A 97 6.68 -15.32 -23.41
CA LYS A 97 6.88 -14.62 -24.68
C LYS A 97 7.73 -13.36 -24.51
N LYS A 98 7.32 -12.48 -23.58
CA LYS A 98 7.94 -11.17 -23.37
C LYS A 98 9.34 -11.29 -22.75
N LEU A 99 9.45 -12.06 -21.66
CA LEU A 99 10.66 -12.13 -20.85
C LEU A 99 11.38 -13.47 -20.93
N CYS A 100 10.72 -14.56 -21.35
CA CYS A 100 11.28 -15.91 -21.25
C CYS A 100 11.56 -16.34 -19.79
N LEU A 101 10.65 -15.99 -18.87
CA LEU A 101 10.57 -16.52 -17.50
C LEU A 101 9.15 -16.96 -17.17
N GLU A 102 8.99 -17.57 -16.00
CA GLU A 102 7.72 -17.84 -15.33
C GLU A 102 7.69 -17.15 -13.96
N ILE A 103 6.51 -16.68 -13.57
CA ILE A 103 6.16 -16.28 -12.21
C ILE A 103 5.55 -17.46 -11.45
N GLU A 104 5.90 -17.57 -10.17
CA GLU A 104 5.20 -18.37 -9.18
C GLU A 104 4.59 -17.43 -8.13
N LEU A 105 3.27 -17.48 -7.96
CA LEU A 105 2.56 -16.67 -6.96
C LEU A 105 2.42 -17.48 -5.67
N LEU A 106 3.01 -16.97 -4.59
CA LEU A 106 2.91 -17.56 -3.28
C LEU A 106 1.94 -16.74 -2.42
N ALA A 107 0.64 -17.00 -2.58
CA ALA A 107 -0.41 -16.30 -1.84
C ALA A 107 -0.69 -16.96 -0.48
N MET A 108 -0.59 -16.18 0.60
CA MET A 108 -0.87 -16.64 1.97
C MET A 108 -1.93 -15.77 2.64
N ASP A 109 -2.54 -16.28 3.71
CA ASP A 109 -3.42 -15.47 4.54
C ASP A 109 -2.59 -14.42 5.30
N PHE A 110 -3.10 -13.19 5.39
CA PHE A 110 -2.43 -12.08 6.06
C PHE A 110 -2.02 -12.43 7.50
N SER A 111 -2.82 -13.23 8.22
CA SER A 111 -2.53 -13.61 9.61
C SER A 111 -1.32 -14.53 9.76
N SER A 112 -0.97 -15.31 8.73
CA SER A 112 0.18 -16.23 8.76
C SER A 112 1.38 -15.71 7.96
N TYR A 113 1.14 -14.84 6.97
CA TYR A 113 2.15 -14.36 6.02
C TYR A 113 3.45 -13.89 6.70
N GLY A 114 3.36 -13.02 7.70
CA GLY A 114 4.55 -12.44 8.34
C GLY A 114 5.47 -13.50 8.97
N GLN A 115 4.89 -14.48 9.67
CA GLN A 115 5.66 -15.56 10.29
C GLN A 115 6.20 -16.55 9.24
N ASP A 116 5.36 -16.94 8.29
CA ASP A 116 5.70 -17.97 7.29
C ASP A 116 6.79 -17.47 6.34
N VAL A 117 6.67 -16.24 5.83
CA VAL A 117 7.68 -15.64 4.96
C VAL A 117 8.97 -15.38 5.72
N HIS A 118 8.92 -14.87 6.95
CA HIS A 118 10.12 -14.69 7.78
C HIS A 118 10.89 -16.00 7.98
N LEU A 119 10.20 -17.12 8.24
CA LEU A 119 10.82 -18.43 8.38
C LEU A 119 11.50 -18.89 7.08
N LYS A 120 10.83 -18.73 5.94
CA LYS A 120 11.37 -19.09 4.62
C LYS A 120 12.62 -18.27 4.26
N LEU A 121 12.58 -16.96 4.52
CA LEU A 121 13.75 -16.07 4.34
C LEU A 121 14.92 -16.44 5.26
N THR A 122 14.63 -16.90 6.48
CA THR A 122 15.67 -17.33 7.44
C THR A 122 16.33 -18.64 7.01
N ASN A 123 15.52 -19.61 6.55
CA ASN A 123 16.00 -20.96 6.25
C ASN A 123 16.65 -21.07 4.86
N ASN A 124 16.24 -20.24 3.90
CA ASN A 124 16.65 -20.31 2.49
C ASN A 124 16.39 -21.68 1.84
N ASP A 125 15.38 -22.41 2.28
CA ASP A 125 15.00 -23.74 1.79
C ASP A 125 13.93 -23.72 0.68
N GLU A 126 13.20 -22.61 0.55
CA GLU A 126 12.26 -22.33 -0.53
C GLU A 126 12.58 -20.99 -1.20
N GLN A 127 12.41 -20.94 -2.53
CA GLN A 127 12.69 -19.72 -3.29
C GLN A 127 11.60 -18.67 -3.02
N ILE A 128 12.01 -17.50 -2.54
CA ILE A 128 11.21 -16.27 -2.53
C ILE A 128 12.09 -15.19 -3.13
N ASP A 129 11.63 -14.54 -4.20
CA ASP A 129 12.35 -13.43 -4.82
C ASP A 129 11.79 -12.10 -4.33
N TRP A 130 10.48 -11.94 -4.35
CA TRP A 130 9.81 -10.72 -3.90
C TRP A 130 8.89 -11.00 -2.72
N PHE A 131 8.90 -10.13 -1.72
CA PHE A 131 8.05 -10.23 -0.54
C PHE A 131 7.64 -8.85 0.02
N GLY A 132 6.43 -8.75 0.58
CA GLY A 132 5.98 -7.59 1.34
C GLY A 132 6.76 -7.40 2.63
N GLY A 133 7.78 -6.54 2.62
CA GLY A 133 8.64 -6.24 3.77
C GLY A 133 7.90 -5.49 4.88
N ASN A 134 6.81 -4.80 4.56
CA ASN A 134 5.97 -4.09 5.54
C ASN A 134 5.32 -5.04 6.56
N VAL A 135 4.94 -6.26 6.16
CA VAL A 135 4.23 -7.21 7.05
C VAL A 135 5.16 -7.83 8.09
N ILE A 136 6.41 -8.09 7.72
CA ILE A 136 7.46 -8.58 8.64
C ILE A 136 8.04 -7.41 9.46
N GLY A 137 8.03 -6.21 8.88
CA GLY A 137 8.67 -5.01 9.41
C GLY A 137 9.91 -4.68 8.58
N TYR A 138 9.88 -3.56 7.86
CA TYR A 138 10.91 -3.20 6.90
C TYR A 138 12.30 -3.08 7.55
N THR A 139 12.40 -2.36 8.67
CA THR A 139 13.63 -2.23 9.47
C THR A 139 14.16 -3.59 9.94
N LEU A 140 13.28 -4.51 10.35
CA LEU A 140 13.67 -5.87 10.75
C LEU A 140 14.22 -6.66 9.56
N CYS A 141 13.57 -6.57 8.39
CA CYS A 141 14.02 -7.27 7.18
C CYS A 141 15.41 -6.81 6.74
N VAL A 142 15.69 -5.51 6.80
CA VAL A 142 17.01 -4.95 6.47
C VAL A 142 18.04 -5.40 7.50
N ASN A 143 17.74 -5.27 8.80
CA ASN A 143 18.67 -5.65 9.87
C ASN A 143 19.01 -7.16 9.87
N ASN A 144 18.08 -8.02 9.47
CA ASN A 144 18.31 -9.46 9.32
C ASN A 144 19.04 -9.82 8.02
N GLY A 145 19.33 -8.84 7.14
CA GLY A 145 20.05 -9.07 5.89
C GLY A 145 19.22 -9.77 4.81
N PHE A 146 17.89 -9.69 4.89
CA PHE A 146 17.00 -10.35 3.92
C PHE A 146 16.85 -9.56 2.62
N CYS A 147 17.16 -8.27 2.60
CA CYS A 147 16.85 -7.41 1.45
C CYS A 147 18.09 -7.15 0.57
N TYR A 148 17.92 -7.32 -0.74
CA TYR A 148 18.91 -6.97 -1.76
C TYR A 148 18.88 -5.46 -2.04
N ASP A 149 20.04 -4.82 -2.20
CA ASP A 149 20.11 -3.40 -2.60
C ASP A 149 19.85 -3.24 -4.10
N LEU A 150 18.70 -2.67 -4.44
CA LEU A 150 18.23 -2.47 -5.82
C LEU A 150 19.09 -1.48 -6.62
N ASN A 151 19.89 -0.66 -5.94
CA ASN A 151 20.85 0.23 -6.60
C ASN A 151 22.21 -0.46 -6.85
N GLU A 152 22.45 -1.63 -6.26
CA GLU A 152 23.69 -2.37 -6.50
C GLU A 152 23.81 -2.72 -7.98
N ASN A 153 24.98 -2.44 -8.57
CA ASN A 153 25.27 -2.71 -9.98
C ASN A 153 24.27 -2.07 -10.97
N ASP A 154 23.68 -0.93 -10.62
CA ASP A 154 22.66 -0.22 -11.42
C ASP A 154 21.45 -1.11 -11.77
N LEU A 155 21.10 -2.07 -10.89
CA LEU A 155 20.08 -3.10 -11.15
C LEU A 155 18.71 -2.50 -11.49
N LEU A 156 18.15 -1.65 -10.62
CA LEU A 156 16.83 -1.04 -10.85
C LEU A 156 16.85 -0.10 -12.06
N TYR A 157 17.85 0.77 -12.15
CA TYR A 157 18.00 1.69 -13.28
C TYR A 157 18.08 0.96 -14.63
N THR A 158 18.78 -0.17 -14.68
CA THR A 158 19.01 -0.92 -15.93
C THR A 158 17.83 -1.83 -16.29
N TYR A 159 17.22 -2.49 -15.30
CA TYR A 159 16.25 -3.56 -15.49
C TYR A 159 14.83 -3.22 -15.07
N GLY A 160 14.61 -2.09 -14.41
CA GLY A 160 13.30 -1.57 -14.01
C GLY A 160 13.02 -0.12 -14.42
N PRO A 161 13.33 0.31 -15.66
CA PRO A 161 13.18 1.71 -16.08
C PRO A 161 11.74 2.23 -16.02
N GLY A 162 10.75 1.35 -16.13
CA GLY A 162 9.34 1.73 -15.99
C GLY A 162 8.93 1.99 -14.54
N ILE A 163 9.53 1.27 -13.58
CA ILE A 163 9.37 1.55 -12.15
C ILE A 163 9.96 2.93 -11.83
N GLU A 164 11.18 3.19 -12.32
CA GLU A 164 11.88 4.48 -12.17
C GLU A 164 11.06 5.66 -12.72
N GLU A 165 10.42 5.47 -13.87
CA GLU A 165 9.59 6.51 -14.50
C GLU A 165 8.26 6.73 -13.74
N LEU A 166 7.63 5.67 -13.24
CA LEU A 166 6.34 5.73 -12.56
C LEU A 166 6.43 6.25 -11.13
N ILE A 167 7.53 5.96 -10.41
CA ILE A 167 7.69 6.31 -9.00
C ILE A 167 8.57 7.57 -8.92
N PRO A 168 8.01 8.73 -8.51
CA PRO A 168 8.79 9.95 -8.33
C PRO A 168 10.04 9.74 -7.47
N GLU A 169 11.15 10.36 -7.84
CA GLU A 169 12.45 10.27 -7.14
C GLU A 169 12.30 10.48 -5.62
N LYS A 170 11.52 11.48 -5.18
CA LYS A 170 11.26 11.73 -3.75
C LYS A 170 10.66 10.52 -2.99
N TYR A 171 9.88 9.67 -3.67
CA TYR A 171 9.29 8.47 -3.08
C TYR A 171 10.26 7.29 -3.12
N GLN A 172 11.11 7.21 -4.15
CA GLN A 172 12.21 6.24 -4.17
C GLN A 172 13.23 6.54 -3.06
N GLU A 173 13.60 7.80 -2.86
CA GLU A 173 14.47 8.23 -1.76
C GLU A 173 13.86 7.87 -0.40
N ALA A 174 12.55 8.00 -0.24
CA ALA A 174 11.85 7.60 0.99
C ALA A 174 11.85 6.09 1.25
N CYS A 175 12.17 5.27 0.25
CA CYS A 175 12.33 3.83 0.41
C CYS A 175 13.78 3.42 0.71
N LYS A 176 14.72 4.36 0.86
CA LYS A 176 16.09 4.03 1.22
C LYS A 176 16.24 3.79 2.71
N TYR A 177 17.07 2.83 3.07
CA TYR A 177 17.53 2.60 4.43
C TYR A 177 19.05 2.67 4.46
N ALA A 178 19.61 3.52 5.33
CA ALA A 178 21.05 3.79 5.39
C ALA A 178 21.70 4.09 4.01
N GLY A 179 20.96 4.75 3.11
CA GLY A 179 21.40 5.13 1.76
C GLY A 179 21.20 4.06 0.67
N HIS A 180 20.70 2.87 1.02
CA HIS A 180 20.48 1.74 0.11
C HIS A 180 19.00 1.53 -0.18
N LEU A 181 18.64 1.14 -1.41
CA LEU A 181 17.24 0.97 -1.82
C LEU A 181 16.84 -0.51 -1.73
N TYR A 182 16.24 -0.90 -0.62
CA TYR A 182 15.96 -2.33 -0.36
C TYR A 182 14.57 -2.81 -0.81
N GLY A 183 13.73 -1.89 -1.28
CA GLY A 183 12.40 -2.23 -1.75
C GLY A 183 11.75 -1.08 -2.52
N ILE A 184 10.66 -1.41 -3.19
CA ILE A 184 9.89 -0.47 -4.01
C ILE A 184 8.46 -0.36 -3.49
N PRO A 185 7.87 0.85 -3.49
CA PRO A 185 6.49 1.05 -3.10
C PRO A 185 5.56 0.76 -4.29
N PRO A 186 4.33 0.27 -4.07
CA PRO A 186 3.34 0.20 -5.14
C PRO A 186 2.91 1.62 -5.56
N VAL A 187 2.38 1.75 -6.77
CA VAL A 187 1.71 2.98 -7.21
C VAL A 187 0.31 3.01 -6.60
N LYS A 188 0.17 3.76 -5.49
CA LYS A 188 -1.06 3.82 -4.69
C LYS A 188 -1.34 5.21 -4.13
N ASP A 189 -2.40 5.32 -3.35
CA ASP A 189 -2.58 6.43 -2.40
C ASP A 189 -1.45 6.41 -1.35
N TYR A 190 -0.65 7.47 -1.33
CA TYR A 190 0.38 7.70 -0.32
C TYR A 190 -0.13 8.62 0.79
N ALA A 191 -1.06 9.50 0.44
CA ALA A 191 -1.85 10.24 1.41
C ALA A 191 -2.91 9.32 2.02
N ILE A 192 -3.29 9.61 3.25
CA ILE A 192 -4.46 9.04 3.91
C ILE A 192 -5.29 10.15 4.56
N THR A 193 -6.59 9.95 4.63
CA THR A 193 -7.42 10.64 5.61
C THR A 193 -7.39 9.83 6.89
N THR A 194 -6.90 10.41 7.98
CA THR A 194 -6.81 9.70 9.26
C THR A 194 -8.19 9.52 9.91
N ALA A 195 -8.31 8.53 10.78
CA ALA A 195 -9.48 8.29 11.63
C ALA A 195 -10.82 8.28 10.87
N ALA A 196 -10.99 7.33 9.96
CA ALA A 196 -12.32 7.00 9.44
C ALA A 196 -12.94 5.87 10.29
N ILE A 197 -14.15 6.08 10.77
CA ILE A 197 -14.98 5.02 11.37
C ILE A 197 -15.92 4.51 10.31
N VAL A 198 -15.90 3.21 10.04
CA VAL A 198 -16.79 2.59 9.06
C VAL A 198 -17.81 1.71 9.76
N ILE A 199 -19.09 1.88 9.42
CA ILE A 199 -20.22 1.20 10.07
C ILE A 199 -21.08 0.53 9.00
N GLY A 200 -21.50 -0.73 9.23
CA GLY A 200 -22.42 -1.42 8.33
C GLY A 200 -23.74 -0.65 8.20
N LYS A 201 -24.16 -0.37 6.96
CA LYS A 201 -25.32 0.48 6.67
C LYS A 201 -26.59 -0.03 7.35
N GLU A 202 -26.79 -1.35 7.35
CA GLU A 202 -27.96 -1.98 7.95
C GLU A 202 -28.10 -1.69 9.45
N TYR A 203 -26.99 -1.45 10.14
CA TYR A 203 -26.98 -1.12 11.56
C TYR A 203 -27.38 0.34 11.81
N LEU A 204 -26.99 1.25 10.92
CA LEU A 204 -27.42 2.65 10.94
C LEU A 204 -28.91 2.78 10.64
N ASP A 205 -29.38 2.05 9.63
CA ASP A 205 -30.80 2.00 9.26
C ASP A 205 -31.66 1.48 10.43
N ALA A 206 -31.20 0.45 11.14
CA ALA A 206 -31.93 -0.13 12.27
C ALA A 206 -32.09 0.81 13.48
N ILE A 207 -31.21 1.80 13.63
CA ILE A 207 -31.29 2.82 14.69
C ILE A 207 -31.85 4.16 14.17
N ASP A 208 -32.41 4.17 12.96
CA ASP A 208 -32.93 5.35 12.26
C ASP A 208 -31.91 6.50 12.23
N TYR A 209 -30.63 6.21 11.96
CA TYR A 209 -29.58 7.22 11.88
C TYR A 209 -29.53 7.84 10.49
N GLU A 210 -29.79 9.15 10.42
CA GLU A 210 -29.71 9.94 9.19
C GLU A 210 -28.31 10.55 9.03
N TYR A 211 -27.80 10.54 7.79
CA TYR A 211 -26.50 11.10 7.42
C TYR A 211 -26.52 11.66 5.99
N GLU A 212 -25.56 12.52 5.69
CA GLU A 212 -25.33 13.07 4.35
C GLU A 212 -23.88 12.78 3.95
N GLU A 213 -23.71 12.21 2.76
CA GLU A 213 -22.40 11.92 2.18
C GLU A 213 -21.93 13.06 1.28
N ASP A 214 -20.63 13.33 1.29
CA ASP A 214 -19.99 14.28 0.39
C ASP A 214 -19.67 13.65 -0.99
N GLU A 215 -18.95 14.38 -1.84
CA GLU A 215 -18.55 13.91 -3.17
C GLU A 215 -17.56 12.73 -3.16
N ASN A 216 -16.90 12.48 -2.02
CA ASN A 216 -16.02 11.34 -1.79
C ASN A 216 -16.76 10.16 -1.15
N GLN A 217 -18.08 10.28 -0.97
CA GLN A 217 -18.94 9.30 -0.29
C GLN A 217 -18.58 9.13 1.19
N GLU A 218 -18.15 10.22 1.85
CA GLU A 218 -17.81 10.26 3.26
C GLU A 218 -18.80 11.14 4.05
N VAL A 219 -19.06 10.78 5.31
CA VAL A 219 -19.85 11.56 6.27
C VAL A 219 -18.91 12.28 7.22
N GLN A 220 -18.90 13.61 7.23
CA GLN A 220 -18.11 14.35 8.23
C GLN A 220 -18.69 14.14 9.63
N SER A 221 -17.87 13.75 10.59
CA SER A 221 -18.34 13.47 11.96
C SER A 221 -17.29 13.78 13.05
N THR A 222 -17.65 13.52 14.30
CA THR A 222 -16.86 13.74 15.51
C THR A 222 -16.87 12.51 16.41
N TRP A 223 -15.89 12.38 17.30
CA TRP A 223 -15.83 11.25 18.23
C TRP A 223 -17.05 11.16 19.16
N ASP A 224 -17.61 12.32 19.56
CA ASP A 224 -18.82 12.38 20.39
C ASP A 224 -20.07 11.87 19.65
N GLU A 225 -20.15 12.09 18.34
CA GLU A 225 -21.24 11.55 17.51
C GLU A 225 -21.09 10.04 17.33
N ILE A 226 -19.86 9.56 17.05
CA ILE A 226 -19.58 8.13 16.95
C ILE A 226 -19.92 7.41 18.25
N GLU A 227 -19.56 7.95 19.41
CA GLU A 227 -19.86 7.31 20.70
C GLU A 227 -21.38 7.20 20.94
N LYS A 228 -22.17 8.24 20.57
CA LYS A 228 -23.63 8.18 20.62
C LYS A 228 -24.23 7.15 19.66
N ILE A 229 -23.65 6.98 18.47
CA ILE A 229 -24.05 5.92 17.54
C ILE A 229 -23.76 4.56 18.19
N TYR A 230 -22.56 4.38 18.75
CA TYR A 230 -22.13 3.12 19.36
C TYR A 230 -22.99 2.73 20.55
N GLU A 231 -23.38 3.67 21.41
CA GLU A 231 -24.32 3.42 22.51
C GLU A 231 -25.68 2.88 22.02
N LYS A 232 -26.21 3.45 20.93
CA LYS A 232 -27.46 2.98 20.32
C LYS A 232 -27.29 1.58 19.72
N LEU A 233 -26.20 1.36 18.97
CA LEU A 233 -25.88 0.08 18.36
C LEU A 233 -25.74 -1.03 19.39
N HIS A 234 -25.01 -0.78 20.49
CA HIS A 234 -24.82 -1.75 21.55
C HIS A 234 -26.15 -2.15 22.22
N LYS A 235 -27.07 -1.18 22.37
CA LYS A 235 -28.39 -1.44 22.95
C LYS A 235 -29.29 -2.23 22.00
N GLU A 236 -29.24 -1.94 20.70
CA GLU A 236 -30.08 -2.59 19.69
C GLU A 236 -29.58 -3.99 19.34
N PHE A 237 -28.26 -4.19 19.30
CA PHE A 237 -27.59 -5.44 18.94
C PHE A 237 -26.72 -5.97 20.09
N PRO A 238 -27.31 -6.38 21.23
CA PRO A 238 -26.56 -6.81 22.40
C PRO A 238 -25.82 -8.14 22.21
N ASP A 239 -26.10 -8.87 21.13
CA ASP A 239 -25.44 -10.12 20.72
C ASP A 239 -24.21 -9.87 19.82
N LYS A 240 -23.92 -8.62 19.46
CA LYS A 240 -22.80 -8.23 18.59
C LYS A 240 -21.83 -7.31 19.32
N TYR A 241 -20.60 -7.30 18.85
CA TYR A 241 -19.63 -6.29 19.24
C TYR A 241 -19.77 -5.06 18.36
N VAL A 242 -19.69 -3.88 18.97
CA VAL A 242 -19.81 -2.64 18.21
C VAL A 242 -18.57 -2.44 17.35
N PHE A 243 -17.38 -2.59 17.95
CA PHE A 243 -16.13 -2.15 17.33
C PHE A 243 -15.09 -3.28 17.23
N ALA A 244 -14.66 -3.55 16.00
CA ALA A 244 -13.59 -4.50 15.67
C ALA A 244 -12.23 -3.81 15.77
N VAL A 245 -11.48 -4.13 16.82
CA VAL A 245 -10.17 -3.52 17.06
C VAL A 245 -9.05 -4.09 16.19
N SER A 246 -8.03 -3.30 15.86
CA SER A 246 -6.83 -3.73 15.13
C SER A 246 -5.56 -3.04 15.64
N GLY A 247 -4.40 -3.68 15.47
CA GLY A 247 -3.11 -3.19 16.00
C GLY A 247 -2.59 -1.91 15.35
N ASN A 248 -3.16 -1.52 14.20
CA ASN A 248 -2.80 -0.32 13.45
C ASN A 248 -3.66 0.92 13.81
N HIS A 249 -4.52 0.84 14.82
CA HIS A 249 -5.41 1.93 15.21
C HIS A 249 -4.70 3.26 15.40
N PHE A 250 -3.55 3.28 16.08
CA PHE A 250 -2.85 4.55 16.28
C PHE A 250 -2.29 5.09 14.97
N ALA A 251 -1.66 4.22 14.18
CA ALA A 251 -1.10 4.59 12.88
C ALA A 251 -2.15 5.20 11.95
N GLN A 252 -3.37 4.67 11.97
CA GLN A 252 -4.46 5.05 11.07
C GLN A 252 -5.36 6.14 11.65
N GLY A 253 -5.47 6.21 12.98
CA GLY A 253 -6.38 7.10 13.72
C GLY A 253 -5.75 8.42 14.16
N SER A 254 -4.47 8.64 13.87
CA SER A 254 -3.70 9.81 14.31
C SER A 254 -2.88 10.40 13.17
N ILE A 255 -2.58 11.70 13.22
CA ILE A 255 -1.60 12.33 12.33
C ILE A 255 -0.15 12.05 12.76
N VAL A 256 0.07 11.60 14.01
CA VAL A 256 1.41 11.35 14.56
C VAL A 256 2.20 10.45 13.61
N ASP A 257 3.43 10.86 13.36
CA ASP A 257 4.33 10.23 12.41
C ASP A 257 5.39 9.40 13.12
N ASN A 258 5.39 8.11 12.83
CA ASN A 258 6.32 7.11 13.37
C ASN A 258 7.63 7.12 12.56
N ILE A 259 8.30 8.27 12.57
CA ILE A 259 9.50 8.52 11.76
C ILE A 259 10.56 7.42 11.95
N GLY A 260 11.04 6.86 10.84
CA GLY A 260 11.94 5.70 10.87
C GLY A 260 11.26 4.33 11.03
N ASN A 261 9.94 4.24 10.81
CA ASN A 261 9.14 3.01 10.83
C ASN A 261 9.03 2.30 12.21
N ASP A 262 9.13 3.05 13.31
CA ASP A 262 8.92 2.54 14.67
C ASP A 262 8.28 3.62 15.57
N TRP A 263 7.75 3.21 16.73
CA TRP A 263 7.08 4.12 17.69
C TRP A 263 8.01 4.67 18.79
N PHE A 264 9.33 4.51 18.64
CA PHE A 264 10.35 4.92 19.60
C PHE A 264 10.95 6.26 19.18
N GLY A 265 10.20 7.34 19.43
CA GLY A 265 10.53 8.68 18.94
C GLY A 265 9.70 9.04 17.70
N VAL A 266 8.77 9.98 17.88
CA VAL A 266 7.77 10.37 16.88
C VAL A 266 7.72 11.88 16.68
N LEU A 267 7.12 12.32 15.57
CA LEU A 267 6.67 13.71 15.40
C LEU A 267 5.18 13.81 15.69
N LEU A 268 4.80 14.63 16.68
CA LEU A 268 3.40 14.79 17.07
C LEU A 268 2.62 15.65 16.06
N ASP A 269 3.20 16.79 15.65
CA ASP A 269 2.77 17.56 14.48
C ASP A 269 3.84 17.43 13.38
N PRO A 270 3.76 16.40 12.53
CA PRO A 270 4.78 16.14 11.51
C PRO A 270 4.83 17.19 10.40
N THR A 271 3.91 18.14 10.35
CA THR A 271 3.92 19.20 9.33
C THR A 271 4.69 20.44 9.77
N LYS A 272 5.02 20.54 11.07
CA LYS A 272 5.59 21.75 11.68
C LYS A 272 6.71 21.48 12.66
N ASP A 273 6.58 20.45 13.49
CA ASP A 273 7.53 20.18 14.57
C ASP A 273 8.72 19.36 14.06
N ARG A 274 9.93 19.82 14.38
CA ARG A 274 11.20 19.15 14.09
C ARG A 274 11.69 18.29 15.26
N LYS A 275 10.97 18.30 16.39
CA LYS A 275 11.35 17.60 17.60
C LYS A 275 10.79 16.17 17.60
N VAL A 276 11.71 15.21 17.68
CA VAL A 276 11.43 13.81 17.96
C VAL A 276 11.10 13.67 19.45
N THR A 277 9.94 13.09 19.74
CA THR A 277 9.38 13.03 21.11
C THR A 277 8.95 11.62 21.50
N ASN A 278 8.85 11.38 22.81
CA ASN A 278 8.32 10.14 23.34
C ASN A 278 6.79 10.12 23.18
N LEU A 279 6.29 9.18 22.38
CA LEU A 279 4.85 9.01 22.15
C LEU A 279 4.07 8.76 23.44
N MET A 280 4.62 7.99 24.38
CA MET A 280 3.87 7.54 25.57
C MET A 280 3.66 8.67 26.59
N GLU A 281 4.30 9.82 26.37
CA GLU A 281 4.14 11.05 27.16
C GLU A 281 3.23 12.08 26.49
N SER A 282 2.67 11.76 25.32
CA SER A 282 1.84 12.65 24.52
C SER A 282 0.37 12.63 24.90
N ASP A 283 -0.31 13.75 24.67
CA ASP A 283 -1.76 13.85 24.81
C ASP A 283 -2.46 12.98 23.75
N GLU A 284 -1.91 12.87 22.54
CA GLU A 284 -2.46 12.05 21.44
C GLU A 284 -2.53 10.56 21.80
N TRP A 285 -1.50 10.03 22.45
CA TRP A 285 -1.50 8.66 22.96
C TRP A 285 -2.58 8.50 24.04
N MET A 286 -2.56 9.38 25.04
CA MET A 286 -3.46 9.33 26.19
C MET A 286 -4.94 9.41 25.78
N ASP A 287 -5.28 10.33 24.88
CA ASP A 287 -6.65 10.52 24.38
C ASP A 287 -7.19 9.26 23.72
N MET A 288 -6.38 8.60 22.88
CA MET A 288 -6.79 7.37 22.22
C MET A 288 -6.94 6.22 23.22
N VAL A 289 -5.96 5.95 24.08
CA VAL A 289 -6.05 4.80 25.01
C VAL A 289 -7.16 4.99 26.04
N GLN A 290 -7.47 6.23 26.42
CA GLN A 290 -8.64 6.53 27.26
C GLN A 290 -9.95 6.25 26.52
N ARG A 291 -10.08 6.65 25.24
CA ARG A 291 -11.27 6.33 24.44
C ARG A 291 -11.47 4.83 24.32
N MET A 292 -10.40 4.11 23.96
CA MET A 292 -10.42 2.67 23.79
C MET A 292 -10.75 1.93 25.11
N HIS A 293 -10.20 2.38 26.23
CA HIS A 293 -10.56 1.86 27.55
C HIS A 293 -12.03 2.10 27.87
N ARG A 294 -12.57 3.31 27.67
CA ARG A 294 -14.00 3.59 27.87
C ARG A 294 -14.88 2.67 27.02
N TRP A 295 -14.58 2.52 25.73
CA TRP A 295 -15.32 1.64 24.83
C TRP A 295 -15.26 0.17 25.26
N ASN A 296 -14.11 -0.29 25.76
CA ASN A 296 -14.00 -1.64 26.33
C ASN A 296 -14.89 -1.78 27.58
N GLN A 297 -14.84 -0.83 28.52
CA GLN A 297 -15.68 -0.85 29.73
C GLN A 297 -17.19 -0.76 29.44
N MET A 298 -17.57 -0.15 28.31
CA MET A 298 -18.95 -0.09 27.83
C MET A 298 -19.41 -1.36 27.10
N GLY A 299 -18.53 -2.35 26.91
CA GLY A 299 -18.84 -3.62 26.24
C GLY A 299 -18.84 -3.55 24.71
N PHE A 300 -18.26 -2.50 24.13
CA PHE A 300 -18.23 -2.34 22.66
C PHE A 300 -17.20 -3.25 21.99
N ILE A 301 -16.19 -3.69 22.74
CA ILE A 301 -15.05 -4.47 22.27
C ILE A 301 -15.14 -5.89 22.85
N SER A 302 -14.79 -6.87 22.03
CA SER A 302 -14.78 -8.28 22.45
C SER A 302 -13.78 -8.56 23.57
N PRO A 303 -14.13 -9.37 24.58
CA PRO A 303 -13.17 -9.83 25.60
C PRO A 303 -12.04 -10.68 25.01
N ASP A 304 -12.24 -11.30 23.85
CA ASP A 304 -11.25 -12.17 23.19
C ASP A 304 -10.34 -11.40 22.20
N ALA A 305 -10.49 -10.07 22.11
CA ALA A 305 -9.84 -9.24 21.09
C ALA A 305 -8.30 -9.33 21.04
N LEU A 306 -7.63 -9.62 22.16
CA LEU A 306 -6.16 -9.81 22.16
C LEU A 306 -5.73 -11.13 21.52
N SER A 307 -6.60 -12.15 21.56
CA SER A 307 -6.32 -13.50 21.06
C SER A 307 -6.76 -13.71 19.61
N ASP A 308 -7.77 -12.98 19.15
CA ASP A 308 -8.24 -13.04 17.78
C ASP A 308 -7.27 -12.31 16.83
N LYS A 309 -6.74 -13.05 15.85
CA LYS A 309 -5.77 -12.56 14.87
C LYS A 309 -6.36 -12.33 13.47
N SER A 310 -7.66 -12.56 13.30
CA SER A 310 -8.35 -12.25 12.03
C SER A 310 -8.32 -10.75 11.74
N SER A 311 -8.49 -10.36 10.47
CA SER A 311 -8.60 -8.95 10.11
C SER A 311 -9.93 -8.35 10.58
N SER A 312 -9.96 -7.02 10.80
CA SER A 312 -11.22 -6.35 11.20
C SER A 312 -12.30 -6.47 10.13
N SER A 313 -11.96 -6.46 8.84
CA SER A 313 -12.90 -6.68 7.75
C SER A 313 -13.48 -8.09 7.75
N ALA A 314 -12.66 -9.12 8.01
CA ALA A 314 -13.14 -10.50 8.14
C ALA A 314 -14.09 -10.67 9.33
N ARG A 315 -13.79 -10.03 10.47
CA ARG A 315 -14.69 -9.97 11.64
C ARG A 315 -16.02 -9.32 11.33
N ILE A 316 -16.04 -8.19 10.63
CA ILE A 316 -17.30 -7.56 10.20
C ILE A 316 -18.06 -8.47 9.23
N LYS A 317 -17.35 -9.10 8.28
CA LYS A 317 -17.94 -10.03 7.31
C LYS A 317 -18.62 -11.22 7.97
N SER A 318 -18.09 -11.72 9.08
CA SER A 318 -18.72 -12.79 9.88
C SER A 318 -20.10 -12.39 10.44
N GLY A 319 -20.34 -11.10 10.63
CA GLY A 319 -21.55 -10.56 11.24
C GLY A 319 -21.49 -10.39 12.76
N ASP A 320 -20.35 -10.70 13.39
CA ASP A 320 -20.15 -10.55 14.84
C ASP A 320 -19.83 -9.11 15.26
N TYR A 321 -19.36 -8.28 14.31
CA TYR A 321 -18.93 -6.90 14.54
C TYR A 321 -19.65 -5.92 13.62
N MET A 322 -19.89 -4.70 14.10
CA MET A 322 -20.67 -3.67 13.37
C MET A 322 -19.83 -2.57 12.73
N SER A 323 -18.67 -2.25 13.32
CA SER A 323 -17.80 -1.17 12.85
C SER A 323 -16.31 -1.45 13.04
N MET A 324 -15.47 -0.67 12.36
CA MET A 324 -14.01 -0.66 12.53
C MET A 324 -13.44 0.73 12.25
N LEU A 325 -12.17 0.93 12.60
CA LEU A 325 -11.39 2.10 12.23
C LEU A 325 -10.50 1.77 11.05
N ALA A 326 -10.34 2.73 10.15
CA ALA A 326 -9.42 2.66 9.02
C ALA A 326 -8.97 4.06 8.59
N PRO A 327 -7.92 4.20 7.78
CA PRO A 327 -7.74 5.39 6.96
C PRO A 327 -8.79 5.39 5.84
N SER A 328 -9.10 6.56 5.30
CA SER A 328 -9.88 6.66 4.07
C SER A 328 -9.13 7.40 2.97
N LYS A 329 -9.70 7.34 1.77
CA LYS A 329 -9.19 7.88 0.51
C LYS A 329 -10.35 7.95 -0.50
N PRO A 330 -10.20 8.66 -1.62
CA PRO A 330 -11.15 8.54 -2.74
C PRO A 330 -11.39 7.07 -3.13
N GLY A 331 -12.65 6.68 -3.32
CA GLY A 331 -13.05 5.30 -3.66
C GLY A 331 -13.05 4.30 -2.49
N TYR A 332 -12.74 4.74 -1.27
CA TYR A 332 -12.62 3.83 -0.13
C TYR A 332 -13.92 3.10 0.23
N LYS A 333 -15.09 3.75 0.10
CA LYS A 333 -16.39 3.17 0.43
C LYS A 333 -16.67 1.85 -0.33
N SER A 334 -16.41 1.83 -1.64
CA SER A 334 -16.56 0.61 -2.46
C SER A 334 -15.61 -0.48 -2.00
N GLN A 335 -14.33 -0.13 -1.81
CA GLN A 335 -13.28 -1.06 -1.39
C GLN A 335 -13.65 -1.73 -0.06
N ILE A 336 -13.93 -0.93 0.98
CA ILE A 336 -14.21 -1.47 2.32
C ILE A 336 -15.53 -2.23 2.38
N SER A 337 -16.52 -1.86 1.56
CA SER A 337 -17.77 -2.61 1.44
C SER A 337 -17.55 -4.00 0.84
N GLY A 338 -16.69 -4.10 -0.19
CA GLY A 338 -16.26 -5.37 -0.77
C GLY A 338 -15.51 -6.24 0.24
N GLU A 339 -14.55 -5.66 0.96
CA GLU A 339 -13.78 -6.35 2.01
C GLU A 339 -14.68 -6.88 3.13
N CYS A 340 -15.64 -6.08 3.60
CA CYS A 340 -16.57 -6.46 4.68
C CYS A 340 -17.73 -7.33 4.18
N GLY A 341 -17.89 -7.52 2.87
CA GLY A 341 -18.98 -8.30 2.27
C GLY A 341 -20.38 -7.72 2.51
N ARG A 342 -20.48 -6.41 2.79
CA ARG A 342 -21.71 -5.67 3.07
C ARG A 342 -21.49 -4.18 2.79
N GLU A 343 -22.56 -3.43 2.58
CA GLU A 343 -22.46 -1.98 2.38
C GLU A 343 -22.02 -1.29 3.68
N MET A 344 -20.94 -0.52 3.59
CA MET A 344 -20.36 0.21 4.72
C MET A 344 -20.48 1.72 4.49
N ILE A 345 -20.74 2.48 5.55
CA ILE A 345 -20.78 3.95 5.55
C ILE A 345 -19.51 4.48 6.23
N VAL A 346 -18.83 5.41 5.57
CA VAL A 346 -17.54 5.96 5.99
C VAL A 346 -17.75 7.28 6.72
N PHE A 347 -17.49 7.31 8.02
CA PHE A 347 -17.47 8.53 8.83
C PHE A 347 -16.05 9.05 8.92
N ARG A 348 -15.82 10.26 8.41
CA ARG A 348 -14.53 10.95 8.43
C ARG A 348 -14.39 11.78 9.69
N LEU A 349 -13.34 11.53 10.49
CA LEU A 349 -13.03 12.31 11.70
C LEU A 349 -11.69 13.04 11.63
N GLY A 350 -10.73 12.54 10.85
CA GLY A 350 -9.40 13.12 10.74
C GLY A 350 -9.16 13.93 9.48
N GLN A 351 -7.88 14.17 9.20
CA GLN A 351 -7.41 15.04 8.13
C GLN A 351 -6.52 14.29 7.14
N ASN A 352 -6.35 14.88 5.96
CA ASN A 352 -5.49 14.32 4.91
C ASN A 352 -4.02 14.57 5.27
N ILE A 353 -3.20 13.53 5.21
CA ILE A 353 -1.76 13.64 5.46
C ILE A 353 -0.97 12.58 4.68
N ILE A 354 0.22 12.94 4.22
CA ILE A 354 1.30 12.02 3.84
C ILE A 354 2.28 11.97 5.02
N LYS A 355 2.30 10.86 5.75
CA LYS A 355 3.32 10.60 6.78
C LYS A 355 4.65 10.23 6.13
N SER A 356 5.74 10.35 6.88
CA SER A 356 7.08 9.94 6.42
C SER A 356 7.10 8.49 5.94
N THR A 357 6.36 7.64 6.64
CA THR A 357 6.20 6.20 6.35
C THR A 357 5.09 5.90 5.33
N GLY A 358 4.38 6.91 4.80
CA GLY A 358 3.27 6.69 3.87
C GLY A 358 3.69 5.95 2.60
N ILE A 359 4.94 6.16 2.16
CA ILE A 359 5.53 5.50 1.00
C ILE A 359 5.95 4.07 1.33
N THR A 360 6.64 3.87 2.45
CA THR A 360 7.15 2.56 2.90
C THR A 360 6.10 1.69 3.58
N SER A 361 4.90 2.23 3.83
CA SER A 361 3.78 1.53 4.49
C SER A 361 3.37 0.24 3.80
N VAL A 362 3.63 0.17 2.49
CA VAL A 362 3.49 -1.01 1.66
C VAL A 362 4.73 -1.04 0.80
N ILE A 363 5.72 -1.87 1.17
CA ILE A 363 7.00 -1.94 0.48
C ILE A 363 7.26 -3.39 0.10
N THR A 364 7.59 -3.63 -1.16
CA THR A 364 7.98 -4.94 -1.66
C THR A 364 9.49 -4.99 -1.77
N CYS A 365 10.12 -5.90 -1.04
CA CYS A 365 11.56 -6.07 -0.98
C CYS A 365 12.01 -7.22 -1.89
N LEU A 366 13.16 -7.05 -2.54
CA LEU A 366 13.86 -8.13 -3.24
C LEU A 366 14.68 -8.92 -2.22
N ASN A 367 14.54 -10.24 -2.23
CA ASN A 367 15.31 -11.11 -1.35
C ASN A 367 16.79 -11.11 -1.74
N GLN A 368 17.68 -10.90 -0.76
CA GLN A 368 19.12 -10.98 -0.91
C GLN A 368 19.60 -12.34 -1.45
N ALA A 369 18.83 -13.41 -1.21
CA ALA A 369 19.09 -14.76 -1.69
C ALA A 369 18.47 -15.09 -3.06
N SER A 370 17.85 -14.11 -3.76
CA SER A 370 17.30 -14.33 -5.11
C SER A 370 18.38 -14.89 -6.06
N PRO A 371 18.13 -16.03 -6.74
CA PRO A 371 19.10 -16.62 -7.65
C PRO A 371 19.31 -15.81 -8.94
N ASP A 372 18.34 -14.99 -9.32
CA ASP A 372 18.39 -14.13 -10.51
C ASP A 372 17.70 -12.78 -10.25
N PRO A 373 18.40 -11.83 -9.60
CA PRO A 373 17.86 -10.51 -9.32
C PRO A 373 17.51 -9.72 -10.59
N ILE A 374 18.16 -10.01 -11.72
CA ILE A 374 17.86 -9.37 -13.01
C ILE A 374 16.48 -9.81 -13.50
N ALA A 375 16.23 -11.11 -13.56
CA ALA A 375 14.90 -11.63 -13.93
C ALA A 375 13.81 -11.15 -12.98
N ALA A 376 14.11 -11.08 -11.68
CA ALA A 376 13.20 -10.60 -10.66
C ALA A 376 12.78 -9.14 -10.89
N VAL A 377 13.73 -8.25 -11.17
CA VAL A 377 13.45 -6.83 -11.46
C VAL A 377 12.75 -6.65 -12.81
N GLN A 378 13.13 -7.40 -13.85
CA GLN A 378 12.44 -7.34 -15.14
C GLN A 378 10.97 -7.78 -15.03
N LEU A 379 10.68 -8.86 -14.27
CA LEU A 379 9.30 -9.26 -13.98
C LEU A 379 8.54 -8.15 -13.26
N MET A 380 9.12 -7.61 -12.19
CA MET A 380 8.46 -6.58 -11.40
C MET A 380 8.18 -5.34 -12.24
N ASN A 381 9.11 -4.92 -13.11
CA ASN A 381 8.88 -3.83 -14.05
C ASN A 381 7.64 -4.04 -14.93
N GLU A 382 7.45 -5.26 -15.46
CA GLU A 382 6.25 -5.58 -16.24
C GLU A 382 4.98 -5.53 -15.39
N LEU A 383 5.00 -5.96 -14.12
CA LEU A 383 3.84 -5.84 -13.23
C LEU A 383 3.44 -4.39 -12.93
N TYR A 384 4.41 -3.46 -12.95
CA TYR A 384 4.14 -2.02 -12.80
C TYR A 384 3.62 -1.35 -14.08
N THR A 385 3.94 -1.88 -15.26
CA THR A 385 3.81 -1.15 -16.54
C THR A 385 2.95 -1.81 -17.60
N ASP A 386 2.72 -3.13 -17.53
CA ASP A 386 1.88 -3.86 -18.48
C ASP A 386 0.44 -4.00 -17.94
N PRO A 387 -0.54 -3.33 -18.57
CA PRO A 387 -1.93 -3.39 -18.12
C PRO A 387 -2.53 -4.80 -18.14
N GLN A 388 -2.10 -5.69 -19.04
CA GLN A 388 -2.63 -7.06 -19.10
C GLN A 388 -2.12 -7.89 -17.91
N LEU A 389 -0.83 -7.78 -17.58
CA LEU A 389 -0.27 -8.49 -16.43
C LEU A 389 -0.82 -7.94 -15.11
N SER A 390 -0.93 -6.62 -14.98
CA SER A 390 -1.53 -6.01 -13.79
C SER A 390 -3.02 -6.38 -13.67
N THR A 391 -3.80 -6.33 -14.77
CA THR A 391 -5.22 -6.73 -14.75
C THR A 391 -5.40 -8.20 -14.39
N LEU A 392 -4.57 -9.11 -14.90
CA LEU A 392 -4.62 -10.53 -14.51
C LEU A 392 -4.35 -10.71 -13.01
N LEU A 393 -3.37 -9.99 -12.47
CA LEU A 393 -3.02 -10.07 -11.05
C LEU A 393 -4.12 -9.48 -10.16
N VAL A 394 -4.67 -8.32 -10.51
CA VAL A 394 -5.66 -7.59 -9.70
C VAL A 394 -7.07 -8.18 -9.86
N TRP A 395 -7.52 -8.37 -11.11
CA TRP A 395 -8.92 -8.68 -11.45
C TRP A 395 -9.14 -10.06 -12.09
N GLY A 396 -8.09 -10.72 -12.58
CA GLY A 396 -8.19 -12.03 -13.21
C GLY A 396 -8.55 -11.98 -14.70
N GLU A 397 -9.27 -12.98 -15.19
CA GLU A 397 -9.62 -13.15 -16.61
C GLU A 397 -11.02 -12.58 -16.95
N GLU A 398 -11.11 -11.78 -18.01
CA GLU A 398 -12.39 -11.30 -18.54
C GLU A 398 -13.26 -12.49 -19.00
N GLY A 399 -14.54 -12.48 -18.62
CA GLY A 399 -15.52 -13.53 -18.88
C GLY A 399 -15.50 -14.66 -17.85
N ILE A 400 -14.53 -14.70 -16.93
CA ILE A 400 -14.44 -15.69 -15.85
C ILE A 400 -14.52 -15.01 -14.48
N ASP A 401 -13.66 -14.02 -14.24
CA ASP A 401 -13.55 -13.33 -12.96
C ASP A 401 -14.25 -11.97 -12.96
N TYR A 402 -14.26 -11.28 -14.11
CA TYR A 402 -15.01 -10.04 -14.33
C TYR A 402 -15.61 -9.98 -15.74
N VAL A 403 -16.57 -9.09 -15.95
CA VAL A 403 -17.09 -8.69 -17.27
C VAL A 403 -17.06 -7.17 -17.43
N THR A 404 -16.78 -6.70 -18.63
CA THR A 404 -16.85 -5.27 -18.96
C THR A 404 -18.28 -4.84 -19.24
N LYS A 405 -18.76 -3.81 -18.54
CA LYS A 405 -20.07 -3.18 -18.73
C LYS A 405 -20.05 -2.18 -19.90
N PRO A 406 -21.23 -1.80 -20.43
CA PRO A 406 -21.31 -0.82 -21.53
C PRO A 406 -20.72 0.57 -21.23
N ASP A 407 -20.63 0.95 -19.96
CA ASP A 407 -20.02 2.21 -19.51
C ASP A 407 -18.49 2.12 -19.35
N GLY A 408 -17.90 0.94 -19.57
CA GLY A 408 -16.47 0.67 -19.45
C GLY A 408 -16.02 0.24 -18.06
N SER A 409 -16.92 0.18 -17.07
CA SER A 409 -16.63 -0.38 -15.75
C SER A 409 -16.58 -1.91 -15.81
N ILE A 410 -15.95 -2.55 -14.82
CA ILE A 410 -15.99 -4.00 -14.64
C ILE A 410 -16.87 -4.40 -13.46
N ASP A 411 -17.49 -5.58 -13.55
CA ASP A 411 -18.26 -6.17 -12.46
C ASP A 411 -18.16 -7.70 -12.53
N PHE A 412 -18.70 -8.39 -11.54
CA PHE A 412 -18.78 -9.84 -11.56
C PHE A 412 -19.60 -10.36 -12.75
N PRO A 413 -19.19 -11.49 -13.36
CA PRO A 413 -20.03 -12.21 -14.31
C PRO A 413 -21.33 -12.70 -13.68
N GLU A 414 -22.31 -13.05 -14.51
CA GLU A 414 -23.58 -13.61 -14.03
C GLU A 414 -23.34 -14.87 -13.18
N GLY A 415 -23.88 -14.88 -11.95
CA GLY A 415 -23.73 -15.98 -11.01
C GLY A 415 -22.45 -15.96 -10.17
N VAL A 416 -21.54 -15.02 -10.43
CA VAL A 416 -20.33 -14.78 -9.63
C VAL A 416 -20.56 -13.60 -8.67
N ASN A 417 -19.97 -13.67 -7.49
CA ASN A 417 -19.96 -12.63 -6.47
C ASN A 417 -18.75 -12.80 -5.54
N ILE A 418 -18.61 -11.88 -4.58
CA ILE A 418 -17.51 -11.88 -3.58
C ILE A 418 -17.45 -13.15 -2.71
N GLN A 419 -18.52 -13.96 -2.64
CA GLN A 419 -18.54 -15.21 -1.88
C GLN A 419 -18.09 -16.44 -2.68
N ASN A 420 -18.14 -16.40 -4.01
CA ASN A 420 -17.83 -17.55 -4.85
C ASN A 420 -16.81 -17.28 -5.96
N ALA A 421 -16.33 -16.04 -6.09
CA ALA A 421 -15.26 -15.70 -7.02
C ALA A 421 -14.01 -16.54 -6.72
N GLU A 422 -13.46 -17.19 -7.75
CA GLU A 422 -12.22 -17.97 -7.63
C GLU A 422 -10.98 -17.06 -7.57
N TRP A 423 -11.08 -15.88 -8.17
CA TRP A 423 -10.08 -14.82 -8.12
C TRP A 423 -10.76 -13.45 -7.99
N TYR A 424 -10.49 -12.76 -6.88
CA TYR A 424 -10.87 -11.36 -6.69
C TYR A 424 -9.95 -10.78 -5.62
N HIS A 425 -8.96 -10.01 -6.03
CA HIS A 425 -8.02 -9.45 -5.07
C HIS A 425 -8.67 -8.29 -4.34
N THR A 426 -8.84 -8.40 -3.02
CA THR A 426 -9.43 -7.34 -2.18
C THR A 426 -8.39 -6.38 -1.62
N MET A 427 -7.10 -6.67 -1.81
CA MET A 427 -5.98 -5.89 -1.27
C MET A 427 -5.20 -5.19 -2.40
N ASN A 428 -5.92 -4.55 -3.33
CA ASN A 428 -5.30 -3.93 -4.53
C ASN A 428 -4.25 -2.87 -4.22
N TRP A 429 -4.30 -2.29 -3.02
CA TRP A 429 -3.31 -1.36 -2.51
C TRP A 429 -1.92 -1.98 -2.29
N GLU A 430 -1.78 -3.31 -2.20
CA GLU A 430 -0.47 -3.98 -2.18
C GLU A 430 0.05 -4.35 -3.56
N MET A 431 -0.79 -4.29 -4.58
CA MET A 431 -0.40 -4.66 -5.94
C MET A 431 0.51 -3.58 -6.55
N PRO A 432 1.51 -3.96 -7.37
CA PRO A 432 2.49 -3.06 -7.98
C PRO A 432 1.91 -1.77 -8.56
N ASN A 433 0.87 -1.86 -9.39
CA ASN A 433 0.20 -0.70 -9.95
C ASN A 433 -1.26 -1.01 -10.32
N GLN A 434 -2.19 -0.70 -9.43
CA GLN A 434 -3.62 -0.93 -9.68
C GLN A 434 -4.26 0.09 -10.63
N TYR A 435 -3.64 1.26 -10.84
CA TYR A 435 -4.25 2.35 -11.62
C TYR A 435 -4.14 2.18 -13.14
N ILE A 436 -3.42 1.16 -13.60
CA ILE A 436 -3.40 0.74 -15.01
C ILE A 436 -4.44 -0.36 -15.31
N CYS A 437 -5.22 -0.77 -14.31
CA CYS A 437 -6.30 -1.74 -14.46
C CYS A 437 -7.65 -1.05 -14.76
N PRO A 438 -8.63 -1.77 -15.34
CA PRO A 438 -10.01 -1.33 -15.40
C PRO A 438 -10.59 -1.00 -14.00
N TYR A 439 -11.60 -0.13 -13.95
CA TYR A 439 -12.22 0.32 -12.70
C TYR A 439 -13.50 -0.47 -12.38
N TRP A 440 -13.73 -0.73 -11.09
CA TRP A 440 -14.88 -1.50 -10.64
C TRP A 440 -16.17 -0.68 -10.72
N ALA A 441 -17.30 -1.33 -10.98
CA ALA A 441 -18.59 -0.67 -11.02
C ALA A 441 -18.95 -0.09 -9.65
N GLY A 442 -19.31 1.20 -9.62
CA GLY A 442 -19.53 1.95 -8.39
C GLY A 442 -18.36 2.88 -8.04
N ASP A 443 -17.16 2.61 -8.57
CA ASP A 443 -16.04 3.52 -8.48
C ASP A 443 -16.12 4.64 -9.53
N SER A 444 -15.49 5.75 -9.21
CA SER A 444 -15.38 6.89 -10.11
C SER A 444 -14.49 6.53 -11.31
N GLN A 445 -14.92 6.85 -12.54
CA GLN A 445 -14.11 6.60 -13.75
C GLN A 445 -12.75 7.33 -13.72
N ASP A 446 -12.68 8.43 -12.98
CA ASP A 446 -11.50 9.25 -12.75
C ASP A 446 -10.78 8.92 -11.43
N LEU A 447 -11.04 7.76 -10.80
CA LEU A 447 -10.46 7.39 -9.51
C LEU A 447 -8.93 7.55 -9.48
N GLY A 448 -8.22 7.11 -10.53
CA GLY A 448 -6.77 7.30 -10.61
C GLY A 448 -6.35 8.77 -10.57
N SER A 449 -7.07 9.66 -11.26
CA SER A 449 -6.84 11.10 -11.21
C SER A 449 -7.16 11.69 -9.85
N LYS A 450 -8.25 11.26 -9.20
CA LYS A 450 -8.61 11.67 -7.85
C LYS A 450 -7.56 11.27 -6.82
N ILE A 451 -6.97 10.07 -6.95
CA ILE A 451 -5.87 9.65 -6.07
C ILE A 451 -4.60 10.47 -6.31
N MET A 452 -4.26 10.75 -7.57
CA MET A 452 -3.11 11.61 -7.87
C MET A 452 -3.30 13.01 -7.27
N GLU A 453 -4.50 13.58 -7.38
CA GLU A 453 -4.84 14.86 -6.77
C GLU A 453 -4.80 14.80 -5.24
N PHE A 454 -5.33 13.73 -4.64
CA PHE A 454 -5.29 13.48 -3.20
C PHE A 454 -3.85 13.44 -2.67
N ASN A 455 -2.95 12.72 -3.35
CA ASN A 455 -1.53 12.69 -3.05
C ASN A 455 -0.85 14.06 -3.23
N ALA A 456 -1.25 14.84 -4.22
CA ALA A 456 -0.65 16.15 -4.49
C ALA A 456 -1.08 17.23 -3.49
N ASN A 457 -2.30 17.14 -2.98
CA ASN A 457 -2.92 18.17 -2.14
C ASN A 457 -2.83 17.90 -0.63
N ALA A 458 -2.45 16.70 -0.20
CA ALA A 458 -2.31 16.37 1.21
C ALA A 458 -1.13 17.10 1.87
N GLU A 459 -1.31 17.53 3.13
CA GLU A 459 -0.19 18.01 3.94
C GLU A 459 0.84 16.89 4.08
N THR A 460 2.11 17.21 3.90
CA THR A 460 3.18 16.23 3.89
C THR A 460 4.07 16.42 5.11
N SER A 461 4.40 15.31 5.77
CA SER A 461 5.37 15.29 6.85
C SER A 461 6.70 15.89 6.40
N ILE A 462 7.29 16.73 7.25
CA ILE A 462 8.63 17.26 7.02
C ILE A 462 9.71 16.18 7.07
N ALA A 463 9.37 14.99 7.58
CA ALA A 463 10.25 13.82 7.63
C ALA A 463 10.03 12.86 6.44
N LEU A 464 9.24 13.22 5.42
CA LEU A 464 9.14 12.40 4.21
C LEU A 464 10.51 12.26 3.54
N GLY A 465 10.99 11.02 3.42
CA GLY A 465 12.35 10.75 2.93
C GLY A 465 13.39 10.48 4.03
N PHE A 466 13.04 10.72 5.30
CA PHE A 466 13.91 10.41 6.42
C PHE A 466 13.78 8.94 6.82
N THR A 467 14.93 8.27 6.87
CA THR A 467 15.04 6.91 7.41
C THR A 467 16.04 6.91 8.55
N PHE A 468 15.64 6.31 9.67
CA PHE A 468 16.51 6.16 10.83
C PHE A 468 17.46 4.99 10.63
N ASP A 469 18.76 5.23 10.65
CA ASP A 469 19.78 4.19 10.69
C ASP A 469 19.98 3.73 12.14
N ASN A 470 19.36 2.59 12.46
CA ASN A 470 19.48 1.97 13.78
C ASN A 470 20.58 0.90 13.86
N SER A 471 21.52 0.84 12.91
CA SER A 471 22.56 -0.21 12.86
C SER A 471 23.39 -0.33 14.16
N GLN A 472 23.60 0.78 14.87
CA GLN A 472 24.28 0.83 16.16
C GLN A 472 23.37 0.55 17.37
N TYR A 473 22.06 0.45 17.16
CA TYR A 473 21.01 0.34 18.18
C TYR A 473 20.11 -0.89 17.97
N THR A 474 20.59 -1.90 17.25
CA THR A 474 19.79 -3.09 16.90
C THR A 474 19.34 -3.89 18.13
N ALA A 475 20.16 -3.95 19.17
CA ALA A 475 19.84 -4.64 20.43
C ALA A 475 18.79 -3.87 21.24
N GLU A 476 18.94 -2.55 21.34
CA GLU A 476 18.01 -1.62 21.98
C GLU A 476 16.65 -1.67 21.26
N TYR A 477 16.65 -1.60 19.93
CA TYR A 477 15.45 -1.73 19.10
C TYR A 477 14.71 -3.05 19.38
N ALA A 478 15.42 -4.19 19.42
CA ALA A 478 14.80 -5.47 19.72
C ALA A 478 14.19 -5.51 21.13
N ALA A 479 14.86 -4.93 22.13
CA ALA A 479 14.32 -4.83 23.49
C ALA A 479 13.08 -3.93 23.55
N LEU A 480 13.11 -2.76 22.91
CA LEU A 480 12.00 -1.83 22.81
C LEU A 480 10.79 -2.46 22.10
N GLN A 481 11.01 -3.17 20.99
CA GLN A 481 9.96 -3.85 20.24
C GLN A 481 9.27 -4.93 21.07
N ASN A 482 10.02 -5.76 21.80
CA ASN A 482 9.43 -6.79 22.66
C ASN A 482 8.51 -6.18 23.74
N ILE A 483 8.90 -5.05 24.32
CA ILE A 483 8.07 -4.34 25.30
C ILE A 483 6.85 -3.71 24.63
N TYR A 484 7.01 -3.13 23.43
CA TYR A 484 5.90 -2.59 22.65
C TYR A 484 4.86 -3.67 22.33
N ASP A 485 5.29 -4.85 21.89
CA ASP A 485 4.40 -5.98 21.56
C ASP A 485 3.67 -6.52 22.80
N GLU A 486 4.31 -6.47 23.98
CA GLU A 486 3.70 -6.84 25.25
C GLU A 486 2.57 -5.86 25.64
N TYR A 487 2.77 -4.55 25.53
CA TYR A 487 1.86 -3.55 26.12
C TYR A 487 0.90 -2.87 25.16
N SER A 488 1.33 -2.56 23.94
CA SER A 488 0.65 -1.62 23.04
C SER A 488 -0.81 -2.01 22.80
N ASN A 489 -1.07 -3.25 22.36
CA ASN A 489 -2.41 -3.75 22.10
C ASN A 489 -3.28 -3.85 23.36
N GLN A 490 -2.69 -4.12 24.53
CA GLN A 490 -3.46 -4.15 25.78
C GLN A 490 -4.02 -2.76 26.13
N LEU A 491 -3.26 -1.70 25.87
CA LEU A 491 -3.71 -0.31 26.04
C LEU A 491 -4.62 0.14 24.89
N LEU A 492 -4.23 -0.15 23.65
CA LEU A 492 -4.96 0.21 22.43
C LEU A 492 -6.33 -0.46 22.31
N TYR A 493 -6.53 -1.61 22.94
CA TYR A 493 -7.82 -2.30 22.99
C TYR A 493 -8.55 -2.06 24.31
N GLY A 494 -7.98 -1.26 25.22
CA GLY A 494 -8.62 -0.83 26.45
C GLY A 494 -8.65 -1.85 27.59
N PHE A 495 -7.81 -2.89 27.55
CA PHE A 495 -7.74 -3.91 28.61
C PHE A 495 -6.94 -3.46 29.83
N LEU A 496 -6.00 -2.55 29.67
CA LEU A 496 -5.26 -1.92 30.77
C LEU A 496 -5.86 -0.56 31.13
N ASP A 497 -5.70 -0.17 32.40
CA ASP A 497 -5.97 1.18 32.85
C ASP A 497 -5.06 2.18 32.09
N PRO A 498 -5.61 3.22 31.45
CA PRO A 498 -4.86 4.14 30.61
C PRO A 498 -3.67 4.80 31.31
N VAL A 499 -3.86 5.26 32.56
CA VAL A 499 -2.86 6.07 33.26
C VAL A 499 -1.74 5.21 33.81
N SER A 500 -2.09 4.20 34.62
CA SER A 500 -1.09 3.33 35.24
C SER A 500 -0.43 2.39 34.23
N GLY A 501 -1.18 1.86 33.26
CA GLY A 501 -0.65 0.99 32.22
C GLY A 501 0.31 1.73 31.28
N THR A 502 -0.02 2.97 30.86
CA THR A 502 0.92 3.80 30.06
C THR A 502 2.17 4.16 30.85
N ALA A 503 2.03 4.48 32.15
CA ALA A 503 3.18 4.81 32.99
C ALA A 503 4.15 3.62 33.14
N GLU A 504 3.64 2.41 33.39
CA GLU A 504 4.45 1.19 33.47
C GLU A 504 5.12 0.86 32.13
N PHE A 505 4.35 0.97 31.03
CA PHE A 505 4.86 0.76 29.68
C PHE A 505 6.02 1.69 29.36
N ASN A 506 5.85 2.99 29.60
CA ASN A 506 6.88 4.01 29.34
C ASN A 506 8.14 3.79 30.20
N GLU A 507 7.97 3.44 31.48
CA GLU A 507 9.10 3.15 32.37
C GLU A 507 9.93 1.96 31.86
N LYS A 508 9.27 0.87 31.42
CA LYS A 508 9.97 -0.27 30.82
C LYS A 508 10.73 0.11 29.55
N LEU A 509 10.12 0.91 28.66
CA LEU A 509 10.79 1.39 27.45
C LEU A 509 12.03 2.23 27.79
N LYS A 510 11.93 3.14 28.76
CA LYS A 510 13.08 3.95 29.22
C LYS A 510 14.21 3.08 29.78
N GLN A 511 13.88 2.08 30.58
CA GLN A 511 14.88 1.12 31.10
C GLN A 511 15.56 0.31 29.98
N ALA A 512 14.89 0.12 28.84
CA ALA A 512 15.42 -0.53 27.65
C ALA A 512 16.20 0.41 26.71
N GLY A 513 16.37 1.69 27.06
CA GLY A 513 17.19 2.64 26.29
C GLY A 513 16.42 3.60 25.39
N LEU A 514 15.10 3.77 25.59
CA LEU A 514 14.28 4.66 24.75
C LEU A 514 14.84 6.09 24.62
N ASP A 515 15.31 6.68 25.71
CA ASP A 515 15.79 8.07 25.70
C ASP A 515 17.05 8.25 24.81
N GLU A 516 17.95 7.26 24.82
CA GLU A 516 19.16 7.29 23.97
C GLU A 516 18.79 7.05 22.50
N TYR A 517 17.86 6.13 22.24
CA TYR A 517 17.34 5.86 20.90
C TYR A 517 16.68 7.10 20.29
N ILE A 518 15.84 7.82 21.06
CA ILE A 518 15.20 9.08 20.64
C ILE A 518 16.26 10.16 20.36
N ALA A 519 17.28 10.28 21.22
CA ALA A 519 18.33 11.28 21.05
C ALA A 519 19.14 11.05 19.77
N GLU A 520 19.48 9.80 19.46
CA GLU A 520 20.16 9.48 18.21
C GLU A 520 19.24 9.70 16.99
N LYS A 521 17.97 9.32 17.09
CA LYS A 521 16.99 9.58 16.01
C LYS A 521 16.84 11.08 15.74
N GLN A 522 16.77 11.92 16.77
CA GLN A 522 16.79 13.37 16.61
C GLN A 522 18.08 13.85 15.94
N ARG A 523 19.24 13.35 16.36
CA ARG A 523 20.54 13.76 15.78
C ARG A 523 20.61 13.45 14.28
N GLN A 524 20.17 12.25 13.88
CA GLN A 524 20.13 11.87 12.46
C GLN A 524 19.09 12.70 11.69
N PHE A 525 17.92 12.94 12.28
CA PHE A 525 16.88 13.77 11.66
C PHE A 525 17.34 15.21 11.43
N ASP A 526 18.02 15.82 12.41
CA ASP A 526 18.59 17.16 12.29
C ASP A 526 19.65 17.25 11.18
N LEU A 527 20.49 16.22 11.04
CA LEU A 527 21.48 16.14 9.96
C LEU A 527 20.82 16.02 8.60
N TRP A 528 19.84 15.12 8.47
CA TRP A 528 19.09 14.91 7.24
C TRP A 528 18.33 16.19 6.82
N LEU A 529 17.69 16.88 7.76
CA LEU A 529 17.06 18.19 7.51
C LEU A 529 18.08 19.22 7.01
N ALA A 530 19.28 19.28 7.60
CA ALA A 530 20.31 20.24 7.19
C ALA A 530 20.92 19.95 5.80
N GLU A 531 20.81 18.72 5.30
CA GLU A 531 21.21 18.33 3.95
C GLU A 531 20.10 18.64 2.93
N ASN A 532 18.84 18.40 3.28
CA ASN A 532 17.70 18.58 2.39
C ASN A 532 17.16 20.03 2.35
N ASP A 533 17.28 20.80 3.44
CA ASP A 533 16.97 22.25 3.48
C ASP A 533 17.92 23.07 2.56
N LYS A 534 19.03 22.50 2.07
CA LYS A 534 19.94 23.16 1.11
C LYS A 534 19.56 22.95 -0.36
N ASN A 535 18.66 22.01 -0.64
CA ASN A 535 18.22 21.63 -1.99
C ASN A 535 16.84 22.21 -2.35
N HIS A 536 16.21 22.91 -1.40
CA HIS A 536 15.06 23.80 -1.60
C HIS A 536 15.52 25.26 -1.62
#